data_AF-A0A818QZF9-F1
#
_entry.id   AF-A0A818QZF9-F1
#
_cell.length_a   1.000
_cell.length_b   1.000
_cell.length_c   1.000
_cell.angle_alpha   90.00
_cell.angle_beta   90.00
_cell.angle_gamma   90.00
#
_symmetry.space_group_name_H-M   'P 1'
#
loop_
_entity.id
_entity.type
_entity.pdbx_description
1 polymer ?
#
loop_
_entity_poly.entity_id
_entity_poly.type
_entity_poly.pdbx_seq_one_letter_code
_entity_poly.pdbx_strand_id
1 'polypeptide(L)'
;MNTDNFAEAEKGIENIGRIQRDLTGICTSQTVMKKGEELREKLDLLKRLTAVAKHDPKYGQAYTALLGKLRQDFSGEIEKLRSVPRKERAGKLRALNYALCFVPDELQAPFKAHIDEINQNATDEDKMHERDLGVCLKNTDENEHNITKIGQLAERFQQPDMDDYAQKLHEEILKRLQRATTMEKVTLLTRTFGRGIDFVCSNQQLIANGGICVLQTFFSEELSEEVQIMGRGARQGDIGSYCMILLDKDLEWVLGSSWAEELQKIESRTLYGNLNQARNAHYESKCAAKGLGIEQCKQEHNASKNFMKSLNEGNIKAVKEFLKKQNQGANLVTGSSRTVLLMDATGSMSSLLSAAKETVCTMFEGATKVLNELKLPSDAFQMQFVVYRDYDCKEDGILQSSPWESKPINLRSFMTPIAATGGGDYEEAIEIGLWYAVQQSEQSDGISQVILIGDAPAKERPAITRDRNGSGGEMYWSKTKYKTPTYYMDELQKLKAKSIPVHTLYLAAGAAKNFQDIADKTSGLCKKLDIHSPQGAAFLTDFVTENILKKTADDQADAAVALYRKKYAKSFTG
;
A
#
# COMPACT_ATOMS: atom_id res chain seq x y z
N MET A 1 -37.25 -61.24 -35.44
CA MET A 1 -36.07 -60.76 -34.71
C MET A 1 -35.69 -61.85 -33.72
N ASN A 2 -34.44 -62.32 -33.74
CA ASN A 2 -34.00 -63.51 -32.98
C ASN A 2 -33.27 -63.11 -31.69
N THR A 3 -33.50 -63.86 -30.62
CA THR A 3 -33.19 -63.57 -29.21
C THR A 3 -31.72 -63.76 -28.81
N ASP A 4 -30.87 -64.30 -29.68
CA ASP A 4 -29.47 -64.58 -29.35
C ASP A 4 -28.60 -63.31 -29.27
N ASN A 5 -29.05 -62.19 -29.82
CA ASN A 5 -28.32 -60.91 -29.78
C ASN A 5 -28.36 -60.21 -28.40
N PHE A 6 -29.18 -60.68 -27.45
CA PHE A 6 -29.34 -60.00 -26.15
C PHE A 6 -28.30 -60.45 -25.12
N ALA A 7 -27.92 -61.73 -25.11
CA ALA A 7 -26.95 -62.27 -24.15
C ALA A 7 -25.50 -61.81 -24.43
N GLU A 8 -25.14 -61.60 -25.70
CA GLU A 8 -23.85 -61.00 -26.06
C GLU A 8 -23.79 -59.50 -25.73
N ALA A 9 -24.93 -58.80 -25.78
CA ALA A 9 -25.01 -57.39 -25.42
C ALA A 9 -24.80 -57.17 -23.91
N GLU A 10 -25.38 -58.02 -23.05
CA GLU A 10 -25.18 -57.92 -21.59
C GLU A 10 -23.73 -58.19 -21.17
N LYS A 11 -23.07 -59.19 -21.78
CA LYS A 11 -21.66 -59.51 -21.51
C LYS A 11 -20.70 -58.44 -22.06
N GLY A 12 -21.11 -57.71 -23.09
CA GLY A 12 -20.40 -56.53 -23.60
C GLY A 12 -20.50 -55.33 -22.66
N ILE A 13 -21.68 -55.10 -22.06
CA ILE A 13 -21.93 -53.99 -21.12
C ILE A 13 -21.11 -54.17 -19.82
N GLU A 14 -20.99 -55.40 -19.31
CA GLU A 14 -20.23 -55.68 -18.08
C GLU A 14 -18.70 -55.47 -18.26
N ASN A 15 -18.17 -55.77 -19.45
CA ASN A 15 -16.76 -55.53 -19.80
C ASN A 15 -16.46 -54.03 -20.05
N ILE A 16 -17.41 -53.28 -20.61
CA ILE A 16 -17.31 -51.82 -20.78
C ILE A 16 -17.25 -51.13 -19.40
N GLY A 17 -18.05 -51.58 -18.43
CA GLY A 17 -18.05 -51.02 -17.06
C GLY A 17 -16.76 -51.27 -16.25
N ARG A 18 -15.94 -52.25 -16.64
CA ARG A 18 -14.63 -52.52 -16.00
C ARG A 18 -13.52 -51.66 -16.62
N ILE A 19 -13.52 -51.52 -17.96
CA ILE A 19 -12.63 -50.63 -18.71
C ILE A 19 -12.87 -49.15 -18.35
N GLN A 20 -14.12 -48.80 -18.05
CA GLN A 20 -14.53 -47.46 -17.60
C GLN A 20 -13.97 -47.09 -16.21
N ARG A 21 -13.69 -48.08 -15.34
CA ARG A 21 -13.06 -47.84 -14.02
C ARG A 21 -11.56 -47.64 -14.13
N ASP A 22 -10.89 -48.40 -15.00
CA ASP A 22 -9.44 -48.31 -15.21
C ASP A 22 -9.04 -47.06 -16.01
N LEU A 23 -9.96 -46.48 -16.80
CA LEU A 23 -9.74 -45.25 -17.58
C LEU A 23 -10.02 -43.93 -16.83
N THR A 24 -10.51 -44.00 -15.58
CA THR A 24 -10.80 -42.82 -14.74
C THR A 24 -9.55 -42.01 -14.35
N GLY A 25 -8.34 -42.54 -14.61
CA GLY A 25 -7.09 -41.98 -14.10
C GLY A 25 -6.30 -41.05 -15.03
N ILE A 26 -6.66 -40.90 -16.32
CA ILE A 26 -5.75 -40.24 -17.28
C ILE A 26 -6.49 -39.16 -18.10
N CYS A 27 -6.38 -37.92 -17.64
CA CYS A 27 -6.44 -36.66 -18.40
C CYS A 27 -7.81 -36.23 -19.01
N THR A 28 -8.53 -35.39 -18.26
CA THR A 28 -9.91 -34.93 -18.48
C THR A 28 -10.07 -33.73 -19.43
N SER A 29 -10.81 -33.91 -20.54
CA SER A 29 -11.88 -32.99 -20.97
C SER A 29 -12.82 -33.66 -21.98
N GLN A 30 -13.64 -34.59 -21.47
CA GLN A 30 -14.68 -35.35 -22.20
C GLN A 30 -15.83 -34.46 -22.73
N THR A 31 -15.97 -33.25 -22.20
CA THR A 31 -16.98 -32.26 -22.62
C THR A 31 -16.76 -31.74 -24.05
N VAL A 32 -15.51 -31.66 -24.49
CA VAL A 32 -15.15 -31.11 -25.81
C VAL A 32 -15.44 -32.11 -26.92
N MET A 33 -15.13 -33.39 -26.71
CA MET A 33 -15.43 -34.45 -27.67
C MET A 33 -16.94 -34.69 -27.79
N LYS A 34 -17.67 -34.71 -26.65
CA LYS A 34 -19.13 -34.83 -26.63
C LYS A 34 -19.84 -33.66 -27.33
N LYS A 35 -19.38 -32.42 -27.13
CA LYS A 35 -19.90 -31.23 -27.85
C LYS A 35 -19.58 -31.24 -29.34
N GLY A 36 -18.43 -31.79 -29.75
CA GLY A 36 -18.06 -31.95 -31.15
C GLY A 36 -18.98 -32.92 -31.90
N GLU A 37 -19.36 -34.03 -31.27
CA GLU A 37 -20.33 -34.99 -31.82
C GLU A 37 -21.75 -34.39 -31.90
N GLU A 38 -22.21 -33.68 -30.87
CA GLU A 38 -23.49 -32.96 -30.88
C GLU A 38 -23.57 -31.87 -31.97
N LEU A 39 -22.46 -31.17 -32.25
CA LEU A 39 -22.36 -30.20 -33.36
C LEU A 39 -22.40 -30.87 -34.73
N ARG A 40 -21.79 -32.06 -34.86
CA ARG A 40 -21.77 -32.85 -36.09
C ARG A 40 -23.16 -33.34 -36.49
N GLU A 41 -23.96 -33.82 -35.54
CA GLU A 41 -25.37 -34.20 -35.78
C GLU A 41 -26.23 -33.00 -36.22
N LYS A 42 -26.01 -31.82 -35.61
CA LYS A 42 -26.69 -30.57 -35.99
C LYS A 42 -26.29 -30.07 -37.37
N LEU A 43 -25.03 -30.27 -37.79
CA LEU A 43 -24.56 -29.94 -39.14
C LEU A 43 -25.19 -30.85 -40.20
N ASP A 44 -25.36 -32.13 -39.90
CA ASP A 44 -26.02 -33.08 -40.79
C ASP A 44 -27.51 -32.74 -40.98
N LEU A 45 -28.15 -32.27 -39.90
CA LEU A 45 -29.49 -31.70 -39.93
C LEU A 45 -29.57 -30.41 -40.78
N LEU A 46 -28.60 -29.50 -40.62
CA LEU A 46 -28.47 -28.26 -41.40
C LEU A 46 -28.32 -28.54 -42.90
N LYS A 47 -27.44 -29.48 -43.28
CA LYS A 47 -27.25 -29.87 -44.69
C LYS A 47 -28.52 -30.45 -45.31
N ARG A 48 -29.27 -31.26 -44.55
CA ARG A 48 -30.58 -31.79 -44.98
C ARG A 48 -31.63 -30.68 -45.08
N LEU A 49 -31.63 -29.72 -44.16
CA LEU A 49 -32.51 -28.55 -44.19
C LEU A 49 -32.20 -27.62 -45.37
N THR A 50 -30.93 -27.41 -45.75
CA THR A 50 -30.54 -26.62 -46.93
C THR A 50 -31.05 -27.25 -48.23
N ALA A 51 -31.03 -28.59 -48.32
CA ALA A 51 -31.56 -29.31 -49.48
C ALA A 51 -33.09 -29.18 -49.62
N VAL A 52 -33.81 -29.17 -48.49
CA VAL A 52 -35.29 -29.03 -48.44
C VAL A 52 -35.74 -27.57 -48.57
N ALA A 53 -34.98 -26.62 -48.01
CA ALA A 53 -35.26 -25.18 -48.05
C ALA A 53 -35.27 -24.59 -49.47
N LYS A 54 -34.63 -25.25 -50.45
CA LYS A 54 -34.72 -24.88 -51.87
C LYS A 54 -36.11 -25.05 -52.46
N HIS A 55 -36.98 -25.84 -51.81
CA HIS A 55 -38.29 -26.23 -52.33
C HIS A 55 -39.46 -25.83 -51.43
N ASP A 56 -39.21 -25.39 -50.18
CA ASP A 56 -40.25 -24.90 -49.26
C ASP A 56 -39.74 -23.70 -48.41
N PRO A 57 -40.38 -22.51 -48.52
CA PRO A 57 -40.00 -21.29 -47.81
C PRO A 57 -39.97 -21.40 -46.28
N LYS A 58 -40.76 -22.29 -45.67
CA LYS A 58 -40.79 -22.46 -44.20
C LYS A 58 -39.48 -23.03 -43.66
N TYR A 59 -38.85 -23.93 -44.40
CA TYR A 59 -37.55 -24.51 -44.02
C TYR A 59 -36.39 -23.54 -44.26
N GLY A 60 -36.54 -22.62 -45.21
CA GLY A 60 -35.62 -21.49 -45.40
C GLY A 60 -35.58 -20.56 -44.17
N GLN A 61 -36.74 -20.20 -43.62
CA GLN A 61 -36.81 -19.39 -42.39
C GLN A 61 -36.20 -20.09 -41.17
N ALA A 62 -36.44 -21.40 -41.02
CA ALA A 62 -35.83 -22.20 -39.96
C ALA A 62 -34.30 -22.29 -40.09
N TYR A 63 -33.78 -22.44 -41.30
CA TYR A 63 -32.34 -22.43 -41.59
C TYR A 63 -31.70 -21.07 -41.23
N THR A 64 -32.31 -19.96 -41.64
CA THR A 64 -31.82 -18.61 -41.31
C THR A 64 -31.82 -18.34 -39.80
N ALA A 65 -32.87 -18.75 -39.09
CA ALA A 65 -32.95 -18.61 -37.63
C ALA A 65 -31.86 -19.43 -36.91
N LEU A 66 -31.59 -20.64 -37.37
CA LEU A 66 -30.58 -21.52 -36.78
C LEU A 66 -29.15 -20.99 -37.03
N LEU A 67 -28.88 -20.47 -38.23
CA LEU A 67 -27.62 -19.79 -38.55
C LEU A 67 -27.42 -18.53 -37.72
N GLY A 68 -28.48 -17.73 -37.52
CA GLY A 68 -28.44 -16.53 -36.68
C GLY A 68 -28.07 -16.85 -35.23
N LYS A 69 -28.67 -17.91 -34.67
CA LYS A 69 -28.36 -18.38 -33.31
C LYS A 69 -26.93 -18.91 -33.20
N LEU A 70 -26.48 -19.73 -34.15
CA LEU A 70 -25.08 -20.20 -34.17
C LEU A 70 -24.09 -19.05 -34.24
N ARG A 71 -24.35 -18.04 -35.07
CA ARG A 71 -23.51 -16.84 -35.14
C ARG A 71 -23.43 -16.13 -33.78
N GLN A 72 -24.56 -15.94 -33.11
CA GLN A 72 -24.61 -15.30 -31.79
C GLN A 72 -23.85 -16.09 -30.71
N ASP A 73 -24.02 -17.41 -30.70
CA ASP A 73 -23.37 -18.30 -29.73
C ASP A 73 -21.83 -18.32 -29.94
N PHE A 74 -21.36 -18.40 -31.20
CA PHE A 74 -19.92 -18.34 -31.51
C PHE A 74 -19.30 -16.98 -31.18
N SER A 75 -19.98 -15.87 -31.49
CA SER A 75 -19.52 -14.52 -31.11
C SER A 75 -19.43 -14.37 -29.58
N GLY A 76 -20.40 -14.89 -28.84
CA GLY A 76 -20.39 -14.86 -27.36
C GLY A 76 -19.24 -15.66 -26.74
N GLU A 77 -18.90 -16.82 -27.31
CA GLU A 77 -17.75 -17.61 -26.84
C GLU A 77 -16.39 -16.98 -27.19
N ILE A 78 -16.27 -16.33 -28.36
CA ILE A 78 -15.07 -15.57 -28.72
C ILE A 78 -14.85 -14.39 -27.76
N GLU A 79 -15.92 -13.69 -27.39
CA GLU A 79 -15.82 -12.57 -26.44
C GLU A 79 -15.37 -13.04 -25.05
N LYS A 80 -15.88 -14.19 -24.59
CA LYS A 80 -15.40 -14.82 -23.34
C LYS A 80 -13.92 -15.18 -23.43
N LEU A 81 -13.41 -15.64 -24.58
CA LEU A 81 -11.99 -15.97 -24.74
C LEU A 81 -11.06 -14.76 -24.62
N ARG A 82 -11.53 -13.56 -24.94
CA ARG A 82 -10.76 -12.31 -24.71
C ARG A 82 -10.48 -12.09 -23.22
N SER A 83 -11.37 -12.55 -22.34
CA SER A 83 -11.24 -12.44 -20.88
C SER A 83 -10.49 -13.60 -20.19
N VAL A 84 -10.16 -14.68 -20.92
CA VAL A 84 -9.49 -15.86 -20.35
C VAL A 84 -7.96 -15.65 -20.27
N PRO A 85 -7.30 -16.07 -19.18
CA PRO A 85 -5.84 -16.00 -19.04
C PRO A 85 -5.08 -16.70 -20.18
N ARG A 86 -3.95 -16.11 -20.55
CA ARG A 86 -3.15 -16.48 -21.73
C ARG A 86 -2.78 -17.96 -21.82
N LYS A 87 -2.36 -18.55 -20.69
CA LYS A 87 -1.94 -19.96 -20.57
C LYS A 87 -3.06 -20.96 -20.91
N GLU A 88 -4.31 -20.58 -20.67
CA GLU A 88 -5.50 -21.39 -20.99
C GLU A 88 -6.07 -21.10 -22.38
N ARG A 89 -5.77 -19.92 -22.94
CA ARG A 89 -6.36 -19.43 -24.19
C ARG A 89 -5.94 -20.27 -25.40
N ALA A 90 -4.68 -20.72 -25.46
CA ALA A 90 -4.17 -21.53 -26.58
C ALA A 90 -4.90 -22.89 -26.72
N GLY A 91 -5.22 -23.55 -25.59
CA GLY A 91 -5.99 -24.79 -25.60
C GLY A 91 -7.43 -24.58 -26.07
N LYS A 92 -8.07 -23.51 -25.61
CA LYS A 92 -9.45 -23.16 -25.97
C LYS A 92 -9.58 -22.67 -27.42
N LEU A 93 -8.60 -21.91 -27.94
CA LEU A 93 -8.55 -21.49 -29.34
C LEU A 93 -8.36 -22.68 -30.29
N ARG A 94 -7.52 -23.66 -29.93
CA ARG A 94 -7.39 -24.92 -30.69
C ARG A 94 -8.72 -25.69 -30.74
N ALA A 95 -9.42 -25.77 -29.61
CA ALA A 95 -10.74 -26.40 -29.54
C ALA A 95 -11.79 -25.65 -30.38
N LEU A 96 -11.76 -24.31 -30.38
CA LEU A 96 -12.67 -23.48 -31.17
C LEU A 96 -12.39 -23.60 -32.68
N ASN A 97 -11.12 -23.60 -33.08
CA ASN A 97 -10.72 -23.80 -34.47
C ASN A 97 -11.10 -25.20 -34.98
N TYR A 98 -10.99 -26.22 -34.12
CA TYR A 98 -11.50 -27.56 -34.41
C TYR A 98 -13.03 -27.58 -34.57
N ALA A 99 -13.77 -26.85 -33.72
CA ALA A 99 -15.23 -26.75 -33.80
C ALA A 99 -15.71 -26.04 -35.08
N LEU A 100 -14.95 -25.07 -35.60
CA LEU A 100 -15.26 -24.37 -36.86
C LEU A 100 -15.29 -25.30 -38.07
N CYS A 101 -14.52 -26.40 -38.07
CA CYS A 101 -14.56 -27.42 -39.12
C CYS A 101 -15.94 -28.09 -39.27
N PHE A 102 -16.84 -27.91 -38.29
CA PHE A 102 -18.17 -28.50 -38.26
C PHE A 102 -19.30 -27.46 -38.44
N VAL A 103 -19.00 -26.26 -38.94
CA VAL A 103 -19.97 -25.18 -39.18
C VAL A 103 -20.06 -24.92 -40.70
N PRO A 104 -21.19 -24.46 -41.27
CA PRO A 104 -21.26 -24.13 -42.70
C PRO A 104 -20.21 -23.08 -43.13
N ASP A 105 -19.68 -23.23 -44.36
CA ASP A 105 -18.58 -22.42 -44.91
C ASP A 105 -18.84 -20.90 -44.83
N GLU A 106 -20.11 -20.49 -44.95
CA GLU A 106 -20.59 -19.11 -44.84
C GLU A 106 -20.31 -18.46 -43.47
N LEU A 107 -20.11 -19.25 -42.42
CA LEU A 107 -19.75 -18.78 -41.07
C LEU A 107 -18.29 -19.07 -40.72
N GLN A 108 -17.63 -20.02 -41.39
CA GLN A 108 -16.23 -20.36 -41.08
C GLN A 108 -15.27 -19.21 -41.32
N ALA A 109 -15.37 -18.55 -42.48
CA ALA A 109 -14.45 -17.48 -42.88
C ALA A 109 -14.39 -16.29 -41.88
N PRO A 110 -15.52 -15.67 -41.46
CA PRO A 110 -15.48 -14.55 -40.52
C PRO A 110 -14.98 -14.94 -39.12
N PHE A 111 -15.30 -16.14 -38.63
CA PHE A 111 -14.82 -16.59 -37.32
C PHE A 111 -13.35 -17.01 -37.33
N LYS A 112 -12.87 -17.60 -38.43
CA LYS A 112 -11.45 -17.91 -38.62
C LYS A 112 -10.60 -16.63 -38.63
N ALA A 113 -11.06 -15.58 -39.33
CA ALA A 113 -10.41 -14.28 -39.29
C ALA A 113 -10.30 -13.69 -37.87
N HIS A 114 -11.33 -13.83 -37.03
CA HIS A 114 -11.27 -13.40 -35.62
C HIS A 114 -10.31 -14.23 -34.77
N ILE A 115 -10.25 -15.56 -34.97
CA ILE A 115 -9.31 -16.43 -34.26
C ILE A 115 -7.87 -16.08 -34.67
N ASP A 116 -7.63 -15.86 -35.96
CA ASP A 116 -6.32 -15.49 -36.48
C ASP A 116 -5.88 -14.11 -35.98
N GLU A 117 -6.80 -13.14 -35.89
CA GLU A 117 -6.57 -11.82 -35.27
C GLU A 117 -6.15 -11.95 -33.80
N ILE A 118 -6.85 -12.77 -33.02
CA ILE A 118 -6.52 -13.01 -31.60
C ILE A 118 -5.14 -13.66 -31.45
N ASN A 119 -4.78 -14.60 -32.34
CA ASN A 119 -3.46 -15.23 -32.34
C ASN A 119 -2.36 -14.26 -32.76
N GLN A 120 -2.62 -13.40 -33.75
CA GLN A 120 -1.67 -12.41 -34.23
C GLN A 120 -1.38 -11.36 -33.16
N ASN A 121 -2.41 -10.83 -32.49
CA ASN A 121 -2.26 -9.88 -31.39
C ASN A 121 -1.43 -10.47 -30.24
N ALA A 122 -1.68 -11.73 -29.85
CA ALA A 122 -0.89 -12.39 -28.81
C ALA A 122 0.59 -12.57 -29.21
N THR A 123 0.85 -12.83 -30.50
CA THR A 123 2.20 -12.99 -31.04
C THR A 123 2.95 -11.66 -31.09
N ASP A 124 2.26 -10.57 -31.44
CA ASP A 124 2.86 -9.24 -31.50
C ASP A 124 3.12 -8.66 -30.11
N GLU A 125 2.27 -8.96 -29.13
CA GLU A 125 2.53 -8.70 -27.70
C GLU A 125 3.77 -9.46 -27.20
N ASP A 126 3.96 -10.73 -27.58
CA ASP A 126 5.18 -11.49 -27.21
C ASP A 126 6.44 -10.87 -27.78
N LYS A 127 6.43 -10.49 -29.07
CA LYS A 127 7.57 -9.82 -29.69
C LYS A 127 7.87 -8.48 -29.03
N MET A 128 6.84 -7.76 -28.58
CA MET A 128 7.01 -6.52 -27.82
C MET A 128 7.66 -6.78 -26.47
N HIS A 129 7.18 -7.76 -25.71
CA HIS A 129 7.76 -8.13 -24.41
C HIS A 129 9.19 -8.68 -24.53
N GLU A 130 9.49 -9.51 -25.52
CA GLU A 130 10.86 -9.97 -25.80
C GLU A 130 11.79 -8.82 -26.20
N ARG A 131 11.28 -7.85 -26.97
CA ARG A 131 12.04 -6.65 -27.34
C ARG A 131 12.30 -5.76 -26.12
N ASP A 132 11.30 -5.52 -25.28
CA ASP A 132 11.42 -4.72 -24.06
C ASP A 132 12.41 -5.36 -23.07
N LEU A 133 12.31 -6.68 -22.89
CA LEU A 133 13.27 -7.46 -22.10
C LEU A 133 14.67 -7.35 -22.71
N GLY A 134 14.81 -7.53 -24.03
CA GLY A 134 16.07 -7.44 -24.74
C GLY A 134 16.73 -6.06 -24.66
N VAL A 135 15.96 -4.97 -24.74
CA VAL A 135 16.45 -3.58 -24.64
C VAL A 135 16.89 -3.28 -23.21
N CYS A 136 16.09 -3.67 -22.20
CA CYS A 136 16.44 -3.46 -20.79
C CYS A 136 17.66 -4.28 -20.38
N LEU A 137 17.82 -5.48 -20.93
CA LEU A 137 18.92 -6.38 -20.60
C LEU A 137 20.22 -6.08 -21.37
N LYS A 138 20.16 -5.50 -22.57
CA LYS A 138 21.34 -5.12 -23.38
C LYS A 138 21.97 -3.79 -22.95
N ASN A 139 21.22 -2.89 -22.34
CA ASN A 139 21.78 -1.67 -21.78
C ASN A 139 22.66 -2.02 -20.57
N THR A 140 23.97 -1.78 -20.71
CA THR A 140 25.01 -1.98 -19.68
C THR A 140 25.09 -0.84 -18.68
N ASP A 141 24.46 0.30 -18.95
CA ASP A 141 24.50 1.46 -18.07
C ASP A 141 23.44 1.32 -16.97
N GLU A 142 23.88 1.09 -15.74
CA GLU A 142 23.03 1.01 -14.54
C GLU A 142 22.62 2.40 -14.05
N ASN A 143 21.87 3.14 -14.88
CA ASN A 143 21.28 4.41 -14.48
C ASN A 143 19.88 4.23 -13.87
N GLU A 144 19.45 5.21 -13.07
CA GLU A 144 18.16 5.21 -12.35
C GLU A 144 16.96 5.00 -13.28
N HIS A 145 17.05 5.50 -14.52
CA HIS A 145 16.04 5.30 -15.56
C HIS A 145 15.90 3.82 -15.96
N ASN A 146 17.02 3.10 -16.13
CA ASN A 146 17.00 1.68 -16.45
C ASN A 146 16.55 0.83 -15.26
N ILE A 147 16.92 1.20 -14.03
CA ILE A 147 16.44 0.52 -12.80
C ILE A 147 14.92 0.70 -12.65
N THR A 148 14.41 1.91 -12.88
CA THR A 148 12.98 2.21 -12.85
C THR A 148 12.23 1.40 -13.90
N LYS A 149 12.76 1.29 -15.12
CA LYS A 149 12.19 0.45 -16.18
C LYS A 149 12.17 -1.04 -15.81
N ILE A 150 13.22 -1.56 -15.17
CA ILE A 150 13.26 -2.94 -14.69
C ILE A 150 12.20 -3.15 -13.60
N GLY A 151 12.03 -2.19 -12.67
CA GLY A 151 10.98 -2.23 -11.65
C GLY A 151 9.58 -2.24 -12.26
N GLN A 152 9.31 -1.36 -13.23
CA GLN A 152 8.05 -1.33 -13.98
C GLN A 152 7.78 -2.62 -14.74
N LEU A 153 8.80 -3.24 -15.34
CA LEU A 153 8.69 -4.55 -15.98
C LEU A 153 8.41 -5.65 -14.97
N ALA A 154 9.06 -5.63 -13.80
CA ALA A 154 8.83 -6.61 -12.75
C ALA A 154 7.39 -6.54 -12.21
N GLU A 155 6.86 -5.34 -11.96
CA GLU A 155 5.44 -5.16 -11.59
C GLU A 155 4.50 -5.66 -12.69
N ARG A 156 4.82 -5.39 -13.95
CA ARG A 156 4.04 -5.86 -15.09
C ARG A 156 4.05 -7.39 -15.21
N PHE A 157 5.17 -8.04 -14.91
CA PHE A 157 5.32 -9.49 -14.98
C PHE A 157 4.86 -10.25 -13.73
N GLN A 158 4.49 -9.57 -12.65
CA GLN A 158 3.82 -10.19 -11.49
C GLN A 158 2.36 -10.59 -11.76
N GLN A 159 1.83 -10.30 -12.95
CA GLN A 159 0.50 -10.73 -13.35
C GLN A 159 0.47 -12.25 -13.59
N PRO A 160 -0.62 -12.96 -13.23
CA PRO A 160 -0.71 -14.43 -13.26
C PRO A 160 -0.48 -15.09 -14.63
N ASP A 161 -0.44 -14.30 -15.70
CA ASP A 161 -0.27 -14.71 -17.09
C ASP A 161 1.16 -14.50 -17.62
N MET A 162 2.08 -13.96 -16.81
CA MET A 162 3.44 -13.56 -17.21
C MET A 162 4.58 -14.29 -16.46
N ASP A 163 4.28 -15.40 -15.77
CA ASP A 163 5.24 -16.20 -14.98
C ASP A 163 6.55 -16.55 -15.73
N ASP A 164 6.45 -16.87 -17.03
CA ASP A 164 7.60 -17.28 -17.86
C ASP A 164 8.59 -16.12 -18.08
N TYR A 165 8.08 -14.89 -18.17
CA TYR A 165 8.89 -13.67 -18.28
C TYR A 165 9.42 -13.22 -16.92
N ALA A 166 8.64 -13.37 -15.85
CA ALA A 166 9.08 -13.14 -14.49
C ALA A 166 10.27 -14.06 -14.13
N GLN A 167 10.19 -15.34 -14.51
CA GLN A 167 11.27 -16.30 -14.30
C GLN A 167 12.52 -15.93 -15.11
N LYS A 168 12.39 -15.59 -16.40
CA LYS A 168 13.53 -15.13 -17.23
C LYS A 168 14.20 -13.87 -16.67
N LEU A 169 13.41 -12.90 -16.19
CA LEU A 169 13.93 -11.69 -15.56
C LEU A 169 14.70 -12.02 -14.27
N HIS A 170 14.14 -12.91 -13.43
CA HIS A 170 14.77 -13.35 -12.20
C HIS A 170 16.11 -14.06 -12.46
N GLU A 171 16.16 -14.99 -13.41
CA GLU A 171 17.39 -15.69 -13.80
C GLU A 171 18.48 -14.72 -14.28
N GLU A 172 18.12 -13.68 -15.02
CA GLU A 172 19.08 -12.70 -15.53
C GLU A 172 19.59 -11.73 -14.45
N ILE A 173 18.73 -11.33 -13.51
CA ILE A 173 19.14 -10.58 -12.31
C ILE A 173 20.15 -11.40 -11.51
N LEU A 174 19.90 -12.70 -11.31
CA LEU A 174 20.83 -13.60 -10.64
C LEU A 174 22.19 -13.68 -11.36
N LYS A 175 22.21 -13.73 -12.70
CA LYS A 175 23.47 -13.67 -13.48
C LYS A 175 24.21 -12.35 -13.32
N ARG A 176 23.50 -11.22 -13.27
CA ARG A 176 24.12 -9.90 -13.02
C ARG A 176 24.73 -9.84 -11.62
N LEU A 177 24.06 -10.37 -10.62
CA LEU A 177 24.59 -10.48 -9.25
C LEU A 177 25.83 -11.38 -9.17
N GLN A 178 25.86 -12.51 -9.89
CA GLN A 178 27.05 -13.36 -10.01
C GLN A 178 28.23 -12.64 -10.70
N ARG A 179 27.95 -11.70 -11.61
CA ARG A 179 28.98 -10.87 -12.27
C ARG A 179 29.47 -9.69 -11.42
N ALA A 180 28.74 -9.33 -10.37
CA ALA A 180 29.09 -8.25 -9.45
C ALA A 180 30.24 -8.65 -8.49
N THR A 181 30.39 -9.95 -8.21
CA THR A 181 31.44 -10.51 -7.34
C THR A 181 32.68 -10.97 -8.11
N THR A 182 33.18 -10.13 -9.03
CA THR A 182 34.39 -10.42 -9.83
C THR A 182 35.49 -9.40 -9.54
N MET A 183 36.75 -9.76 -9.77
CA MET A 183 37.89 -8.86 -9.55
C MET A 183 37.78 -7.55 -10.35
N GLU A 184 38.39 -6.49 -9.82
CA GLU A 184 38.51 -5.14 -10.44
C GLU A 184 37.18 -4.42 -10.73
N LYS A 185 36.10 -4.81 -10.03
CA LYS A 185 34.79 -4.13 -10.15
C LYS A 185 34.36 -3.51 -8.84
N VAL A 186 33.73 -2.34 -8.95
CA VAL A 186 33.02 -1.68 -7.85
C VAL A 186 31.53 -1.73 -8.18
N THR A 187 30.73 -2.28 -7.28
CA THR A 187 29.28 -2.34 -7.42
C THR A 187 28.65 -1.34 -6.45
N LEU A 188 27.83 -0.44 -6.97
CA LEU A 188 27.09 0.53 -6.16
C LEU A 188 25.70 0.00 -5.87
N LEU A 189 25.30 0.02 -4.60
CA LEU A 189 24.04 -0.54 -4.13
C LEU A 189 23.31 0.49 -3.26
N THR A 190 22.00 0.59 -3.42
CA THR A 190 21.17 1.39 -2.51
C THR A 190 20.91 0.63 -1.20
N ARG A 191 20.55 1.35 -0.13
CA ARG A 191 20.29 0.78 1.22
C ARG A 191 19.38 -0.45 1.20
N THR A 192 18.39 -0.47 0.31
CA THR A 192 17.42 -1.58 0.17
C THR A 192 18.08 -2.91 -0.18
N PHE A 193 19.16 -2.91 -0.96
CA PHE A 193 19.90 -4.12 -1.34
C PHE A 193 20.86 -4.62 -0.25
N GLY A 194 21.06 -3.85 0.83
CA GLY A 194 21.76 -4.34 2.03
C GLY A 194 20.99 -5.47 2.73
N ARG A 195 19.66 -5.49 2.59
CA ARG A 195 18.73 -6.51 3.11
C ARG A 195 18.33 -7.46 1.97
N GLY A 196 18.21 -8.77 2.23
CA GLY A 196 17.77 -9.75 1.20
C GLY A 196 18.87 -10.55 0.50
N ILE A 197 18.77 -10.75 -0.82
CA ILE A 197 19.42 -11.82 -1.63
C ILE A 197 20.94 -11.91 -1.45
N ASP A 198 21.46 -13.14 -1.50
CA ASP A 198 22.82 -13.52 -1.12
C ASP A 198 23.84 -13.25 -2.25
N PHE A 199 24.95 -12.57 -1.94
CA PHE A 199 26.10 -12.52 -2.84
C PHE A 199 26.92 -13.80 -2.65
N VAL A 200 27.02 -14.60 -3.71
CA VAL A 200 27.84 -15.82 -3.72
C VAL A 200 29.11 -15.52 -4.50
N CYS A 201 30.25 -15.48 -3.82
CA CYS A 201 31.55 -15.33 -4.44
C CYS A 201 32.11 -16.70 -4.84
N SER A 202 32.05 -17.06 -6.12
CA SER A 202 32.66 -18.30 -6.65
C SER A 202 34.07 -18.11 -7.20
N ASN A 203 34.60 -16.87 -7.20
CA ASN A 203 35.91 -16.56 -7.78
C ASN A 203 37.05 -16.88 -6.80
N GLN A 204 37.79 -17.96 -7.08
CA GLN A 204 38.91 -18.42 -6.24
C GLN A 204 40.05 -17.40 -6.11
N GLN A 205 40.30 -16.58 -7.14
CA GLN A 205 41.36 -15.58 -7.12
C GLN A 205 40.97 -14.38 -6.23
N LEU A 206 39.70 -13.99 -6.24
CA LEU A 206 39.17 -12.97 -5.33
C LEU A 206 39.24 -13.45 -3.87
N ILE A 207 38.86 -14.70 -3.62
CA ILE A 207 38.97 -15.32 -2.28
C ILE A 207 40.43 -15.35 -1.82
N ALA A 208 41.37 -15.73 -2.69
CA ALA A 208 42.80 -15.73 -2.40
C ALA A 208 43.35 -14.33 -2.07
N ASN A 209 42.72 -13.26 -2.59
CA ASN A 209 43.08 -11.86 -2.35
C ASN A 209 42.35 -11.24 -1.14
N GLY A 210 41.72 -12.04 -0.28
CA GLY A 210 41.02 -11.56 0.92
C GLY A 210 39.51 -11.35 0.74
N GLY A 211 38.95 -11.74 -0.40
CA GLY A 211 37.52 -11.79 -0.65
C GLY A 211 36.85 -10.45 -0.97
N ILE A 212 35.54 -10.39 -0.74
CA ILE A 212 34.75 -9.18 -1.03
C ILE A 212 34.99 -8.13 0.06
N CYS A 213 35.20 -6.88 -0.36
CA CYS A 213 35.19 -5.73 0.54
C CYS A 213 33.85 -5.01 0.44
N VAL A 214 33.17 -4.85 1.58
CA VAL A 214 31.92 -4.11 1.67
C VAL A 214 32.20 -2.74 2.28
N LEU A 215 31.83 -1.70 1.55
CA LEU A 215 31.87 -0.31 2.00
C LEU A 215 30.45 0.15 2.31
N GLN A 216 30.17 0.41 3.57
CA GLN A 216 28.90 1.00 3.99
C GLN A 216 29.05 2.51 4.13
N THR A 217 28.26 3.28 3.36
CA THR A 217 28.39 4.73 3.27
C THR A 217 27.36 5.51 4.10
N PHE A 218 26.63 4.85 4.98
CA PHE A 218 25.63 5.44 5.86
C PHE A 218 25.60 4.71 7.20
N PHE A 219 25.15 5.36 8.27
CA PHE A 219 25.06 4.72 9.58
C PHE A 219 23.71 4.00 9.74
N SER A 220 23.73 2.67 9.91
CA SER A 220 22.48 1.89 10.06
C SER A 220 21.73 2.28 11.32
N GLU A 221 20.41 2.46 11.21
CA GLU A 221 19.54 2.74 12.36
C GLU A 221 19.45 1.57 13.33
N GLU A 222 19.55 0.34 12.82
CA GLU A 222 19.53 -0.89 13.61
C GLU A 222 20.86 -1.64 13.47
N LEU A 223 21.35 -2.19 14.59
CA LEU A 223 22.53 -3.06 14.57
C LEU A 223 22.31 -4.31 13.71
N SER A 224 21.08 -4.84 13.67
CA SER A 224 20.69 -5.98 12.83
C SER A 224 20.94 -5.71 11.33
N GLU A 225 20.63 -4.50 10.86
CA GLU A 225 20.85 -4.07 9.48
C GLU A 225 22.34 -3.97 9.16
N GLU A 226 23.13 -3.39 10.06
CA GLU A 226 24.59 -3.33 9.92
C GLU A 226 25.21 -4.73 9.85
N VAL A 227 24.80 -5.64 10.74
CA VAL A 227 25.28 -7.03 10.76
C VAL A 227 24.94 -7.76 9.46
N GLN A 228 23.75 -7.52 8.90
CA GLN A 228 23.36 -8.10 7.61
C GLN A 228 24.20 -7.55 6.45
N ILE A 229 24.50 -6.24 6.44
CA ILE A 229 25.37 -5.60 5.43
C ILE A 229 26.80 -6.13 5.57
N MET A 230 27.33 -6.24 6.78
CA MET A 230 28.64 -6.81 7.07
C MET A 230 28.74 -8.26 6.57
N GLY A 231 27.68 -9.05 6.77
CA GLY A 231 27.56 -10.41 6.26
C GLY A 231 27.55 -10.54 4.72
N ARG A 232 27.57 -9.43 3.97
CA ARG A 232 27.75 -9.44 2.50
C ARG A 232 29.21 -9.57 2.08
N GLY A 233 30.16 -9.24 2.97
CA GLY A 233 31.59 -9.34 2.65
C GLY A 233 32.11 -10.78 2.74
N ALA A 234 31.53 -11.57 3.65
CA ALA A 234 31.94 -12.94 3.93
C ALA A 234 30.74 -13.74 4.46
N ARG A 235 30.46 -14.90 3.85
CA ARG A 235 29.38 -15.79 4.27
C ARG A 235 29.93 -17.19 4.54
N GLN A 236 29.34 -17.90 5.51
CA GLN A 236 29.67 -19.31 5.82
C GLN A 236 31.17 -19.61 6.06
N GLY A 237 31.93 -18.63 6.57
CA GLY A 237 33.35 -18.81 6.88
C GLY A 237 34.29 -18.40 5.75
N ASP A 238 33.77 -17.87 4.63
CA ASP A 238 34.59 -17.23 3.60
C ASP A 238 35.31 -15.99 4.14
N ILE A 239 36.42 -15.62 3.49
CA ILE A 239 37.21 -14.44 3.86
C ILE A 239 36.59 -13.21 3.19
N GLY A 240 36.54 -12.10 3.91
CA GLY A 240 36.01 -10.83 3.42
C GLY A 240 36.37 -9.68 4.35
N SER A 241 36.16 -8.46 3.89
CA SER A 241 36.44 -7.24 4.67
C SER A 241 35.25 -6.30 4.66
N TYR A 242 35.15 -5.50 5.72
CA TYR A 242 34.08 -4.54 5.93
C TYR A 242 34.68 -3.23 6.41
N CYS A 243 34.21 -2.12 5.84
CA CYS A 243 34.55 -0.78 6.28
C CYS A 243 33.31 0.12 6.19
N MET A 244 33.27 1.11 7.07
CA MET A 244 32.21 2.11 7.10
C MET A 244 32.83 3.50 6.89
N ILE A 245 32.27 4.25 5.95
CA ILE A 245 32.70 5.60 5.60
C ILE A 245 31.49 6.50 5.73
N LEU A 246 31.50 7.39 6.72
CA LEU A 246 30.35 8.24 7.05
C LEU A 246 30.67 9.70 6.76
N LEU A 247 29.63 10.47 6.41
CA LEU A 247 29.69 11.93 6.46
C LEU A 247 29.33 12.37 7.87
N ASP A 248 30.14 13.25 8.47
CA ASP A 248 29.94 13.69 9.85
C ASP A 248 28.54 14.29 10.09
N LYS A 249 28.03 15.03 9.10
CA LYS A 249 26.68 15.63 9.14
C LYS A 249 25.58 14.57 9.28
N ASP A 250 25.76 13.38 8.70
CA ASP A 250 24.75 12.32 8.73
C ASP A 250 24.64 11.65 10.11
N LEU A 251 25.51 12.00 11.06
CA LEU A 251 25.44 11.57 12.46
C LEU A 251 24.54 12.44 13.33
N GLU A 252 23.98 13.53 12.78
CA GLU A 252 23.08 14.44 13.51
C GLU A 252 21.90 13.72 14.18
N TRP A 253 21.31 12.72 13.51
CA TRP A 253 20.18 11.99 14.10
C TRP A 253 20.56 11.14 15.32
N VAL A 254 21.84 10.77 15.46
CA VAL A 254 22.37 9.98 16.59
C VAL A 254 22.88 10.87 17.71
N LEU A 255 23.62 11.92 17.35
CA LEU A 255 24.32 12.80 18.28
C LEU A 255 23.55 14.08 18.62
N GLY A 256 22.44 14.34 17.92
CA GLY A 256 21.61 15.53 18.08
C GLY A 256 22.15 16.76 17.33
N SER A 257 21.48 17.90 17.51
CA SER A 257 21.80 19.17 16.84
C SER A 257 23.20 19.72 17.13
N SER A 258 23.84 19.24 18.22
CA SER A 258 25.23 19.58 18.59
C SER A 258 26.24 18.53 18.10
N TRP A 259 25.90 17.74 17.09
CA TRP A 259 26.72 16.62 16.61
C TRP A 259 28.17 16.99 16.34
N ALA A 260 28.46 18.19 15.81
CA ALA A 260 29.82 18.60 15.49
C ALA A 260 30.69 18.77 16.75
N GLU A 261 30.11 19.28 17.84
CA GLU A 261 30.79 19.43 19.12
C GLU A 261 30.90 18.09 19.85
N GLU A 262 29.86 17.27 19.81
CA GLU A 262 29.86 15.93 20.42
C GLU A 262 30.84 15.00 19.72
N LEU A 263 30.94 15.05 18.39
CA LEU A 263 31.87 14.25 17.61
C LEU A 263 33.33 14.58 17.94
N GLN A 264 33.65 15.87 18.18
CA GLN A 264 34.99 16.31 18.58
C GLN A 264 35.39 15.85 19.99
N LYS A 265 34.41 15.59 20.88
CA LYS A 265 34.65 15.08 22.24
C LYS A 265 34.96 13.59 22.28
N ILE A 266 34.63 12.86 21.22
CA ILE A 266 34.78 11.41 21.17
C ILE A 266 36.18 11.06 20.63
N GLU A 267 36.92 10.25 21.39
CA GLU A 267 38.22 9.75 20.94
C GLU A 267 38.07 8.81 19.72
N SER A 268 38.94 8.94 18.71
CA SER A 268 38.85 8.16 17.47
C SER A 268 38.85 6.64 17.68
N ARG A 269 39.48 6.14 18.75
CA ARG A 269 39.53 4.70 19.07
C ARG A 269 38.22 4.16 19.65
N THR A 270 37.40 5.01 20.25
CA THR A 270 36.12 4.62 20.87
C THR A 270 34.92 5.14 20.08
N LEU A 271 35.16 5.83 18.95
CA LEU A 271 34.15 6.45 18.11
C LEU A 271 32.97 5.54 17.79
N TYR A 272 33.24 4.37 17.20
CA TYR A 272 32.17 3.42 16.86
C TYR A 272 31.40 2.94 18.11
N GLY A 273 32.09 2.69 19.21
CA GLY A 273 31.45 2.25 20.46
C GLY A 273 30.44 3.27 20.99
N ASN A 274 30.82 4.55 21.00
CA ASN A 274 29.95 5.65 21.42
C ASN A 274 28.76 5.83 20.46
N LEU A 275 29.00 5.80 19.14
CA LEU A 275 27.94 5.88 18.14
C LEU A 275 26.95 4.73 18.26
N ASN A 276 27.43 3.50 18.47
CA ASN A 276 26.59 2.33 18.67
C ASN A 276 25.78 2.40 19.97
N GLN A 277 26.36 2.92 21.06
CA GLN A 277 25.64 3.14 22.31
C GLN A 277 24.51 4.16 22.14
N ALA A 278 24.80 5.29 21.48
CA ALA A 278 23.79 6.31 21.18
C ALA A 278 22.68 5.78 20.26
N ARG A 279 23.05 4.99 19.23
CA ARG A 279 22.08 4.26 18.38
C ARG A 279 21.18 3.35 19.20
N ASN A 280 21.75 2.53 20.08
CA ASN A 280 20.97 1.59 20.87
C ASN A 280 20.05 2.31 21.85
N ALA A 281 20.50 3.40 22.48
CA ALA A 281 19.64 4.24 23.32
C ALA A 281 18.47 4.84 22.52
N HIS A 282 18.72 5.30 21.29
CA HIS A 282 17.67 5.81 20.40
C HIS A 282 16.70 4.70 19.95
N TYR A 283 17.21 3.50 19.64
CA TYR A 283 16.40 2.34 19.29
C TYR A 283 15.57 1.81 20.47
N GLU A 284 16.14 1.77 21.67
CA GLU A 284 15.47 1.39 22.91
C GLU A 284 14.38 2.39 23.29
N SER A 285 14.63 3.70 23.14
CA SER A 285 13.60 4.74 23.28
C SER A 285 12.45 4.52 22.29
N LYS A 286 12.76 4.28 21.00
CA LYS A 286 11.77 3.88 19.98
C LYS A 286 11.04 2.58 20.35
N CYS A 287 11.69 1.61 20.99
CA CYS A 287 11.06 0.33 21.35
C CYS A 287 10.22 0.40 22.63
N ALA A 288 10.62 1.19 23.61
CA ALA A 288 9.86 1.45 24.83
C ALA A 288 8.52 2.13 24.49
N ALA A 289 8.49 2.98 23.46
CA ALA A 289 7.27 3.55 22.90
C ALA A 289 6.35 2.52 22.21
N LYS A 290 6.89 1.40 21.70
CA LYS A 290 6.15 0.35 20.96
C LYS A 290 5.39 -0.66 21.83
N GLY A 291 5.61 -0.68 23.15
CA GLY A 291 5.07 -1.72 24.05
C GLY A 291 3.54 -1.84 24.02
N LEU A 292 2.82 -0.71 23.86
CA LEU A 292 1.35 -0.69 23.83
C LEU A 292 0.78 -1.16 22.47
N GLY A 293 1.40 -0.74 21.37
CA GLY A 293 0.97 -1.15 20.02
C GLY A 293 1.14 -2.65 19.76
N ILE A 294 2.14 -3.29 20.39
CA ILE A 294 2.38 -4.74 20.26
C ILE A 294 1.26 -5.56 20.92
N GLU A 295 0.80 -5.17 22.11
CA GLU A 295 -0.24 -5.93 22.81
C GLU A 295 -1.60 -5.80 22.11
N GLN A 296 -1.91 -4.64 21.54
CA GLN A 296 -3.10 -4.47 20.71
C GLN A 296 -3.01 -5.26 19.41
N CYS A 297 -1.88 -5.17 18.68
CA CYS A 297 -1.65 -5.99 17.48
C CYS A 297 -1.80 -7.48 17.79
N LYS A 298 -1.36 -7.92 18.97
CA LYS A 298 -1.50 -9.30 19.45
C LYS A 298 -2.95 -9.66 19.75
N GLN A 299 -3.72 -8.78 20.40
CA GLN A 299 -5.16 -8.98 20.61
C GLN A 299 -5.93 -9.08 19.29
N GLU A 300 -5.63 -8.20 18.34
CA GLU A 300 -6.25 -8.19 17.00
C GLU A 300 -5.84 -9.41 16.16
N HIS A 301 -4.57 -9.81 16.23
CA HIS A 301 -4.08 -11.05 15.61
C HIS A 301 -4.80 -12.28 16.16
N ASN A 302 -4.96 -12.35 17.48
CA ASN A 302 -5.70 -13.43 18.13
C ASN A 302 -7.19 -13.40 17.74
N ALA A 303 -7.80 -12.21 17.66
CA ALA A 303 -9.18 -12.06 17.20
C ALA A 303 -9.36 -12.52 15.74
N SER A 304 -8.41 -12.18 14.86
CA SER A 304 -8.39 -12.61 13.46
C SER A 304 -8.18 -14.12 13.33
N LYS A 305 -7.28 -14.70 14.14
CA LYS A 305 -7.10 -16.17 14.21
C LYS A 305 -8.37 -16.88 14.66
N ASN A 306 -9.04 -16.35 15.69
CA ASN A 306 -10.30 -16.91 16.19
C ASN A 306 -11.42 -16.77 15.16
N PHE A 307 -11.44 -15.69 14.38
CA PHE A 307 -12.35 -15.51 13.26
C PHE A 307 -12.11 -16.57 12.17
N MET A 308 -10.86 -16.76 11.72
CA MET A 308 -10.51 -17.77 10.72
C MET A 308 -10.85 -19.19 11.20
N LYS A 309 -10.60 -19.48 12.49
CA LYS A 309 -11.01 -20.74 13.11
C LYS A 309 -12.52 -20.92 13.08
N SER A 310 -13.28 -19.90 13.50
CA SER A 310 -14.75 -19.92 13.50
C SER A 310 -15.33 -20.06 12.09
N LEU A 311 -14.67 -19.49 11.08
CA LEU A 311 -15.04 -19.62 9.67
C LEU A 311 -14.83 -21.06 9.18
N ASN A 312 -13.67 -21.65 9.47
CA ASN A 312 -13.35 -23.03 9.11
C ASN A 312 -14.24 -24.05 9.82
N GLU A 313 -14.67 -23.75 11.06
CA GLU A 313 -15.56 -24.59 11.86
C GLU A 313 -17.05 -24.38 11.51
N GLY A 314 -17.38 -23.47 10.59
CA GLY A 314 -18.77 -23.19 10.19
C GLY A 314 -19.61 -22.49 11.26
N ASN A 315 -18.99 -21.84 12.26
CA ASN A 315 -19.70 -21.10 13.31
C ASN A 315 -20.18 -19.73 12.80
N ILE A 316 -21.26 -19.75 12.03
CA ILE A 316 -21.85 -18.57 11.38
C ILE A 316 -22.25 -17.47 12.39
N LYS A 317 -22.63 -17.83 13.62
CA LYS A 317 -23.01 -16.86 14.66
C LYS A 317 -21.81 -16.01 15.08
N ALA A 318 -20.69 -16.66 15.42
CA ALA A 318 -19.46 -15.98 15.80
C ALA A 318 -18.89 -15.13 14.65
N VAL A 319 -18.95 -15.64 13.41
CA VAL A 319 -18.55 -14.90 12.19
C VAL A 319 -19.40 -13.64 12.01
N LYS A 320 -20.73 -13.73 12.14
CA LYS A 320 -21.63 -12.58 12.01
C LYS A 320 -21.42 -11.54 13.11
N GLU A 321 -21.23 -11.97 14.36
CA GLU A 321 -20.96 -11.05 15.47
C GLU A 321 -19.63 -10.32 15.30
N PHE A 322 -18.57 -11.05 14.88
CA PHE A 322 -17.29 -10.44 14.56
C PHE A 322 -17.41 -9.42 13.43
N LEU A 323 -18.03 -9.79 12.30
CA LEU A 323 -18.20 -8.89 11.16
C LEU A 323 -19.07 -7.67 11.51
N LYS A 324 -20.12 -7.84 12.32
CA LYS A 324 -20.92 -6.70 12.80
C LYS A 324 -20.09 -5.74 13.62
N LYS A 325 -19.27 -6.25 14.55
CA LYS A 325 -18.37 -5.41 15.37
C LYS A 325 -17.32 -4.71 14.51
N GLN A 326 -16.71 -5.42 13.55
CA GLN A 326 -15.69 -4.85 12.66
C GLN A 326 -16.26 -3.87 11.64
N ASN A 327 -17.52 -4.01 11.25
CA ASN A 327 -18.19 -3.10 10.32
C ASN A 327 -19.07 -2.04 10.98
N GLN A 328 -19.12 -2.01 12.32
CA GLN A 328 -19.84 -0.98 13.05
C GLN A 328 -19.15 0.37 12.78
N GLY A 329 -19.85 1.27 12.09
CA GLY A 329 -19.46 2.67 11.92
C GLY A 329 -19.66 3.45 13.21
N ALA A 330 -19.28 4.73 13.22
CA ALA A 330 -19.53 5.59 14.38
C ALA A 330 -21.04 5.73 14.62
N ASN A 331 -21.48 5.56 15.87
CA ASN A 331 -22.84 5.85 16.29
C ASN A 331 -23.02 7.37 16.37
N LEU A 332 -23.39 7.96 15.23
CA LEU A 332 -23.65 9.38 15.05
C LEU A 332 -24.98 9.77 15.69
N VAL A 333 -25.10 9.59 17.01
CA VAL A 333 -26.12 10.32 17.77
C VAL A 333 -25.67 11.78 17.84
N THR A 334 -26.62 12.70 17.65
CA THR A 334 -26.45 14.16 17.67
C THR A 334 -25.46 14.61 18.75
N GLY A 335 -24.26 15.05 18.34
CA GLY A 335 -23.19 15.50 19.25
C GLY A 335 -21.80 14.87 19.02
N SER A 336 -21.55 14.16 17.91
CA SER A 336 -20.23 13.55 17.67
C SER A 336 -19.09 14.58 17.63
N SER A 337 -18.09 14.43 18.49
CA SER A 337 -16.89 15.27 18.49
C SER A 337 -15.98 14.89 17.32
N ARG A 338 -15.92 15.75 16.30
CA ARG A 338 -15.00 15.63 15.17
C ARG A 338 -13.72 16.43 15.39
N THR A 339 -12.59 15.76 15.41
CA THR A 339 -11.27 16.37 15.63
C THR A 339 -10.41 16.26 14.38
N VAL A 340 -9.93 17.39 13.87
CA VAL A 340 -8.89 17.40 12.82
C VAL A 340 -7.52 17.48 13.50
N LEU A 341 -6.68 16.46 13.32
CA LEU A 341 -5.28 16.47 13.71
C LEU A 341 -4.45 16.90 12.51
N LEU A 342 -4.03 18.17 12.51
CA LEU A 342 -3.25 18.80 11.46
C LEU A 342 -1.76 18.70 11.82
N MET A 343 -0.99 17.96 11.02
CA MET A 343 0.41 17.68 11.30
C MET A 343 1.30 18.16 10.16
N ASP A 344 2.40 18.78 10.53
CA ASP A 344 3.49 19.04 9.61
C ASP A 344 4.14 17.72 9.17
N ALA A 345 4.39 17.59 7.86
CA ALA A 345 5.03 16.44 7.24
C ALA A 345 6.22 16.83 6.35
N THR A 346 6.88 17.96 6.62
CA THR A 346 8.15 18.34 6.00
C THR A 346 9.32 17.51 6.51
N GLY A 347 10.49 17.65 5.89
CA GLY A 347 11.65 16.77 6.12
C GLY A 347 12.06 16.60 7.59
N SER A 348 11.91 17.65 8.41
CA SER A 348 12.23 17.62 9.86
C SER A 348 11.26 16.79 10.69
N MET A 349 10.06 16.52 10.18
CA MET A 349 8.93 15.98 10.96
C MET A 349 8.85 14.44 10.98
N SER A 350 9.87 13.74 10.49
CA SER A 350 9.92 12.27 10.46
C SER A 350 9.63 11.63 11.83
N SER A 351 10.17 12.21 12.90
CA SER A 351 9.98 11.73 14.28
C SER A 351 8.55 11.94 14.77
N LEU A 352 7.91 13.07 14.45
CA LEU A 352 6.51 13.31 14.76
C LEU A 352 5.60 12.31 14.06
N LEU A 353 5.79 12.10 12.75
CA LEU A 353 4.97 11.17 11.98
C LEU A 353 5.09 9.74 12.52
N SER A 354 6.29 9.33 12.96
CA SER A 354 6.48 8.03 13.63
C SER A 354 5.73 7.97 14.97
N ALA A 355 5.85 9.00 15.81
CA ALA A 355 5.18 9.03 17.10
C ALA A 355 3.64 9.05 16.97
N ALA A 356 3.10 9.78 15.99
CA ALA A 356 1.67 9.78 15.69
C ALA A 356 1.17 8.38 15.27
N LYS A 357 1.93 7.66 14.42
CA LYS A 357 1.63 6.28 14.01
C LYS A 357 1.56 5.32 15.20
N GLU A 358 2.41 5.54 16.20
CA GLU A 358 2.53 4.68 17.39
C GLU A 358 1.49 5.02 18.47
N THR A 359 1.13 6.29 18.63
CA THR A 359 0.28 6.77 19.74
C THR A 359 -1.21 6.78 19.43
N VAL A 360 -1.62 6.81 18.14
CA VAL A 360 -3.04 6.89 17.74
C VAL A 360 -3.90 5.78 18.36
N CYS A 361 -3.37 4.56 18.41
CA CYS A 361 -4.00 3.41 19.05
C CYS A 361 -4.28 3.67 20.54
N THR A 362 -3.25 4.12 21.27
CA THR A 362 -3.33 4.41 22.70
C THR A 362 -4.32 5.54 23.00
N MET A 363 -4.34 6.59 22.16
CA MET A 363 -5.28 7.70 22.30
C MET A 363 -6.73 7.23 22.22
N PHE A 364 -7.06 6.45 21.17
CA PHE A 364 -8.41 5.92 20.96
C PHE A 364 -8.82 4.96 22.07
N GLU A 365 -7.93 4.06 22.50
CA GLU A 365 -8.21 3.15 23.60
C GLU A 365 -8.47 3.88 24.92
N GLY A 366 -7.65 4.88 25.23
CA GLY A 366 -7.79 5.71 26.43
C GLY A 366 -9.14 6.41 26.48
N ALA A 367 -9.52 7.07 25.38
CA ALA A 367 -10.82 7.72 25.24
C ALA A 367 -11.97 6.71 25.38
N THR A 368 -11.91 5.61 24.61
CA THR A 368 -12.96 4.58 24.57
C THR A 368 -13.20 3.94 25.95
N LYS A 369 -12.13 3.61 26.70
CA LYS A 369 -12.23 3.01 28.03
C LYS A 369 -12.90 3.97 29.03
N VAL A 370 -12.57 5.25 28.97
CA VAL A 370 -13.19 6.28 29.83
C VAL A 370 -14.66 6.48 29.48
N LEU A 371 -14.98 6.61 28.19
CA LEU A 371 -16.38 6.77 27.72
C LEU A 371 -17.25 5.59 28.14
N ASN A 372 -16.76 4.36 27.96
CA ASN A 372 -17.49 3.15 28.37
C ASN A 372 -17.79 3.12 29.88
N GLU A 373 -16.86 3.55 30.72
CA GLU A 373 -17.07 3.60 32.18
C GLU A 373 -18.07 4.67 32.60
N LEU A 374 -18.11 5.78 31.87
CA LEU A 374 -19.15 6.80 32.02
C LEU A 374 -20.48 6.41 31.36
N LYS A 375 -20.57 5.21 30.77
CA LYS A 375 -21.73 4.71 30.02
C LYS A 375 -22.10 5.61 28.83
N LEU A 376 -21.10 6.31 28.28
CA LEU A 376 -21.20 7.06 27.04
C LEU A 376 -20.84 6.16 25.84
N PRO A 377 -21.35 6.45 24.63
CA PRO A 377 -21.01 5.65 23.45
C PRO A 377 -19.50 5.73 23.17
N SER A 378 -18.84 4.57 23.09
CA SER A 378 -17.39 4.49 22.82
C SER A 378 -16.97 5.06 21.46
N ASP A 379 -17.93 5.20 20.55
CA ASP A 379 -17.79 5.68 19.18
C ASP A 379 -18.40 7.07 18.97
N ALA A 380 -18.58 7.83 20.06
CA ALA A 380 -19.09 9.21 20.06
C ALA A 380 -18.10 10.26 19.53
N PHE A 381 -16.94 9.86 19.01
CA PHE A 381 -15.96 10.76 18.41
C PHE A 381 -15.39 10.20 17.12
N GLN A 382 -14.96 11.11 16.25
CA GLN A 382 -14.24 10.79 15.01
C GLN A 382 -13.01 11.68 14.91
N MET A 383 -11.97 11.14 14.31
CA MET A 383 -10.74 11.87 14.05
C MET A 383 -10.36 11.75 12.58
N GLN A 384 -9.71 12.80 12.10
CA GLN A 384 -9.09 12.82 10.79
C GLN A 384 -7.64 13.26 10.94
N PHE A 385 -6.74 12.55 10.26
CA PHE A 385 -5.35 12.97 10.12
C PHE A 385 -5.20 13.76 8.84
N VAL A 386 -4.63 14.95 8.97
CA VAL A 386 -4.35 15.84 7.85
C VAL A 386 -2.88 16.20 7.95
N VAL A 387 -2.12 15.87 6.90
CA VAL A 387 -0.72 16.25 6.81
C VAL A 387 -0.58 17.37 5.79
N TYR A 388 0.10 18.44 6.16
CA TYR A 388 0.45 19.54 5.28
C TYR A 388 1.97 19.63 5.12
N ARG A 389 2.40 20.23 4.02
CA ARG A 389 3.80 20.47 3.67
C ARG A 389 3.91 21.86 3.06
N ASP A 390 4.96 22.10 2.28
CA ASP A 390 5.17 23.34 1.58
C ASP A 390 4.75 23.30 0.08
N TYR A 391 4.72 24.47 -0.56
CA TYR A 391 4.44 24.70 -1.98
C TYR A 391 5.47 24.07 -2.91
N ASP A 392 6.62 23.61 -2.42
CA ASP A 392 7.54 22.77 -3.20
C ASP A 392 6.92 21.41 -3.56
N CYS A 393 5.88 21.00 -2.83
CA CYS A 393 5.06 19.85 -3.14
C CYS A 393 3.92 20.21 -4.13
N LYS A 394 3.65 19.30 -5.07
CA LYS A 394 2.51 19.42 -6.00
C LYS A 394 1.16 19.25 -5.28
N GLU A 395 0.06 19.49 -5.97
CA GLU A 395 -1.32 19.45 -5.44
C GLU A 395 -1.64 18.22 -4.56
N ASP A 396 -1.17 17.04 -4.96
CA ASP A 396 -1.40 15.80 -4.21
C ASP A 396 -0.50 15.62 -2.98
N GLY A 397 0.64 16.35 -2.94
CA GLY A 397 1.64 16.27 -1.89
C GLY A 397 1.53 17.39 -0.84
N ILE A 398 1.12 18.59 -1.24
CA ILE A 398 1.05 19.75 -0.33
C ILE A 398 0.09 19.53 0.84
N LEU A 399 -0.99 18.77 0.63
CA LEU A 399 -1.87 18.32 1.70
C LEU A 399 -2.50 16.96 1.37
N GLN A 400 -2.44 16.05 2.33
CA GLN A 400 -3.09 14.73 2.29
C GLN A 400 -3.93 14.54 3.54
N SER A 401 -5.12 13.95 3.39
CA SER A 401 -6.07 13.76 4.50
C SER A 401 -6.62 12.33 4.52
N SER A 402 -6.76 11.74 5.71
CA SER A 402 -7.49 10.49 5.88
C SER A 402 -9.00 10.70 5.71
N PRO A 403 -9.81 9.64 5.56
CA PRO A 403 -11.23 9.71 5.86
C PRO A 403 -11.49 10.04 7.35
N TRP A 404 -12.74 10.35 7.69
CA TRP A 404 -13.19 10.43 9.08
C TRP A 404 -13.27 9.04 9.69
N GLU A 405 -12.52 8.81 10.76
CA GLU A 405 -12.37 7.48 11.35
C GLU A 405 -12.73 7.46 12.83
N SER A 406 -13.46 6.42 13.23
CA SER A 406 -13.70 6.06 14.65
C SER A 406 -12.83 4.89 15.10
N LYS A 407 -11.96 4.38 14.23
CA LYS A 407 -11.07 3.24 14.50
C LYS A 407 -9.62 3.64 14.25
N PRO A 408 -8.72 3.44 15.23
CA PRO A 408 -7.33 3.89 15.10
C PRO A 408 -6.56 3.16 14.00
N ILE A 409 -6.94 1.91 13.66
CA ILE A 409 -6.25 1.12 12.65
C ILE A 409 -6.33 1.73 11.25
N ASN A 410 -7.46 2.37 10.91
CA ASN A 410 -7.64 3.00 9.61
C ASN A 410 -6.77 4.26 9.49
N LEU A 411 -6.67 5.05 10.56
CA LEU A 411 -5.75 6.20 10.65
C LEU A 411 -4.29 5.75 10.58
N ARG A 412 -3.93 4.67 11.26
CA ARG A 412 -2.58 4.08 11.19
C ARG A 412 -2.25 3.60 9.78
N SER A 413 -3.21 3.00 9.09
CA SER A 413 -3.06 2.52 7.72
C SER A 413 -2.86 3.68 6.75
N PHE A 414 -3.64 4.76 6.91
CA PHE A 414 -3.44 6.01 6.16
C PHE A 414 -2.04 6.61 6.38
N MET A 415 -1.55 6.62 7.62
CA MET A 415 -0.23 7.18 7.94
C MET A 415 0.93 6.32 7.46
N THR A 416 0.72 5.03 7.21
CA THR A 416 1.80 4.09 6.86
C THR A 416 2.59 4.56 5.62
N PRO A 417 1.96 4.89 4.48
CA PRO A 417 2.66 5.43 3.30
C PRO A 417 3.12 6.89 3.43
N ILE A 418 2.72 7.62 4.48
CA ILE A 418 3.10 9.03 4.64
C ILE A 418 4.53 9.13 5.16
N ALA A 419 5.37 9.83 4.39
CA ALA A 419 6.75 10.15 4.70
C ALA A 419 6.94 11.67 4.85
N ALA A 420 7.97 12.05 5.61
CA ALA A 420 8.46 13.41 5.74
C ALA A 420 9.15 13.83 4.44
N THR A 421 8.60 14.82 3.74
CA THR A 421 9.10 15.27 2.42
C THR A 421 8.81 16.75 2.23
N GLY A 422 9.61 17.43 1.42
CA GLY A 422 9.46 18.88 1.18
C GLY A 422 10.02 19.73 2.33
N GLY A 423 9.74 21.03 2.29
CA GLY A 423 10.27 22.04 3.21
C GLY A 423 11.46 22.77 2.57
N GLY A 424 11.15 23.67 1.64
CA GLY A 424 12.15 24.39 0.83
C GLY A 424 12.73 25.63 1.52
N ASP A 425 12.02 26.18 2.50
CA ASP A 425 12.43 27.30 3.34
C ASP A 425 12.03 27.05 4.82
N TYR A 426 12.07 28.09 5.65
CA TYR A 426 11.81 27.92 7.09
C TYR A 426 10.32 27.89 7.41
N GLU A 427 9.51 28.78 6.82
CA GLU A 427 8.08 28.86 7.08
C GLU A 427 7.28 27.82 6.27
N GLU A 428 6.23 27.27 6.85
CA GLU A 428 5.48 26.16 6.23
C GLU A 428 4.04 26.55 5.87
N ALA A 429 3.41 25.83 4.91
CA ALA A 429 2.09 26.16 4.38
C ALA A 429 0.93 25.77 5.33
N ILE A 430 1.00 26.20 6.59
CA ILE A 430 -0.02 25.98 7.64
C ILE A 430 -1.39 26.49 7.20
N GLU A 431 -1.44 27.55 6.40
CA GLU A 431 -2.68 28.12 5.89
C GLU A 431 -3.47 27.13 5.02
N ILE A 432 -2.79 26.22 4.31
CA ILE A 432 -3.44 25.18 3.51
C ILE A 432 -4.13 24.16 4.41
N GLY A 433 -3.47 23.80 5.51
CA GLY A 433 -4.04 22.95 6.55
C GLY A 433 -5.27 23.56 7.22
N LEU A 434 -5.20 24.83 7.60
CA LEU A 434 -6.32 25.55 8.21
C LEU A 434 -7.47 25.79 7.23
N TRP A 435 -7.17 26.08 5.96
CA TRP A 435 -8.17 26.15 4.90
C TRP A 435 -8.94 24.84 4.78
N TYR A 436 -8.23 23.70 4.80
CA TYR A 436 -8.88 22.40 4.78
C TYR A 436 -9.81 22.19 5.98
N ALA A 437 -9.36 22.57 7.19
CA ALA A 437 -10.21 22.50 8.39
C ALA A 437 -11.47 23.37 8.26
N VAL A 438 -11.37 24.57 7.67
CA VAL A 438 -12.53 25.41 7.36
C VAL A 438 -13.48 24.69 6.40
N GLN A 439 -12.97 24.06 5.34
CA GLN A 439 -13.82 23.30 4.41
C GLN A 439 -14.54 22.13 5.12
N GLN A 440 -13.86 21.41 6.02
CA GLN A 440 -14.52 20.36 6.81
C GLN A 440 -15.57 20.92 7.77
N SER A 441 -15.34 22.12 8.33
CA SER A 441 -16.30 22.80 9.21
C SER A 441 -17.59 23.25 8.49
N GLU A 442 -17.58 23.31 7.16
CA GLU A 442 -18.74 23.71 6.34
C GLU A 442 -19.63 22.52 5.95
N GLN A 443 -19.17 21.28 6.19
CA GLN A 443 -19.98 20.09 5.99
C GLN A 443 -21.09 19.97 7.04
N SER A 444 -22.14 19.19 6.75
CA SER A 444 -23.34 19.03 7.59
C SER A 444 -23.03 18.63 9.04
N ASP A 445 -21.99 17.82 9.21
CA ASP A 445 -21.60 17.26 10.50
C ASP A 445 -20.57 18.14 11.24
N GLY A 446 -19.98 19.13 10.53
CA GLY A 446 -19.01 20.08 11.07
C GLY A 446 -17.74 19.47 11.66
N ILE A 447 -16.98 20.29 12.38
CA ILE A 447 -15.85 19.88 13.24
C ILE A 447 -15.95 20.59 14.59
N SER A 448 -15.42 19.95 15.63
CA SER A 448 -15.48 20.44 17.01
C SER A 448 -14.20 21.15 17.48
N GLN A 449 -13.06 20.81 16.86
CA GLN A 449 -11.74 21.33 17.21
C GLN A 449 -10.70 20.97 16.14
N VAL A 450 -9.60 21.71 16.13
CA VAL A 450 -8.39 21.42 15.36
C VAL A 450 -7.21 21.33 16.33
N ILE A 451 -6.33 20.35 16.12
CA ILE A 451 -5.05 20.26 16.83
C ILE A 451 -3.95 20.36 15.77
N LEU A 452 -3.20 21.46 15.76
CA LEU A 452 -2.09 21.74 14.86
C LEU A 452 -0.77 21.37 15.53
N ILE A 453 0.08 20.62 14.84
CA ILE A 453 1.41 20.21 15.30
C ILE A 453 2.45 20.51 14.22
N GLY A 454 3.53 21.21 14.59
CA GLY A 454 4.61 21.57 13.66
C GLY A 454 5.83 22.16 14.36
N ASP A 455 6.94 22.28 13.64
CA ASP A 455 8.20 22.84 14.14
C ASP A 455 8.53 24.24 13.56
N ALA A 456 7.79 24.68 12.55
CA ALA A 456 7.97 25.96 11.87
C ALA A 456 6.71 26.86 11.89
N PRO A 457 6.86 28.19 11.78
CA PRO A 457 5.73 29.13 11.73
C PRO A 457 5.02 29.13 10.37
N ALA A 458 3.79 29.66 10.35
CA ALA A 458 3.00 29.86 9.13
C ALA A 458 3.63 30.90 8.20
N LYS A 459 3.46 30.71 6.89
CA LYS A 459 3.92 31.68 5.89
C LYS A 459 3.13 32.99 5.90
N GLU A 460 3.86 34.08 5.65
CA GLU A 460 3.29 35.40 5.37
C GLU A 460 2.84 35.53 3.91
N ARG A 461 1.88 36.42 3.61
CA ARG A 461 1.32 36.60 2.26
C ARG A 461 2.37 36.80 1.15
N PRO A 462 3.44 37.59 1.35
CA PRO A 462 4.49 37.73 0.35
C PRO A 462 5.26 36.42 0.10
N ALA A 463 5.50 35.62 1.16
CA ALA A 463 6.16 34.32 1.06
C ALA A 463 5.27 33.33 0.29
N ILE A 464 3.97 33.26 0.60
CA ILE A 464 2.99 32.45 -0.14
C ILE A 464 3.03 32.77 -1.64
N THR A 465 3.04 34.06 -2.00
CA THR A 465 3.08 34.50 -3.40
C THR A 465 4.40 34.10 -4.07
N ARG A 466 5.53 34.30 -3.38
CA ARG A 466 6.87 33.94 -3.85
C ARG A 466 6.99 32.44 -4.10
N ASP A 467 6.54 31.61 -3.16
CA ASP A 467 6.74 30.16 -3.21
C ASP A 467 5.80 29.52 -4.22
N ARG A 468 4.56 30.02 -4.34
CA ARG A 468 3.67 29.66 -5.45
C ARG A 468 4.29 29.96 -6.82
N ASN A 469 4.95 31.12 -6.96
CA ASN A 469 5.66 31.51 -8.17
C ASN A 469 6.87 30.62 -8.46
N GLY A 470 7.64 30.25 -7.44
CA GLY A 470 8.75 29.30 -7.56
C GLY A 470 8.31 27.89 -7.96
N SER A 471 7.13 27.47 -7.50
CA SER A 471 6.62 26.10 -7.68
C SER A 471 5.65 25.93 -8.86
N GLY A 472 6.00 26.51 -10.02
CA GLY A 472 5.23 26.38 -11.27
C GLY A 472 4.30 27.56 -11.58
N GLY A 473 4.20 28.53 -10.67
CA GLY A 473 3.48 29.79 -10.88
C GLY A 473 1.96 29.67 -10.93
N GLU A 474 1.29 30.82 -11.05
CA GLU A 474 -0.17 30.88 -11.09
C GLU A 474 -0.79 30.10 -12.26
N MET A 475 -0.03 29.87 -13.34
CA MET A 475 -0.47 28.99 -14.44
C MET A 475 -0.71 27.55 -13.98
N TYR A 476 0.08 27.07 -13.02
CA TYR A 476 -0.10 25.76 -12.39
C TYR A 476 -1.22 25.84 -11.34
N TRP A 477 -1.08 26.71 -10.34
CA TRP A 477 -1.98 26.73 -9.18
C TRP A 477 -3.43 27.05 -9.54
N SER A 478 -3.68 27.89 -10.54
CA SER A 478 -5.04 28.21 -11.02
C SER A 478 -5.85 26.99 -11.49
N LYS A 479 -5.18 25.89 -11.84
CA LYS A 479 -5.79 24.63 -12.26
C LYS A 479 -6.01 23.63 -11.13
N THR A 480 -5.49 23.91 -9.93
CA THR A 480 -5.58 23.06 -8.75
C THR A 480 -6.75 23.48 -7.84
N LYS A 481 -7.09 22.64 -6.86
CA LYS A 481 -8.01 23.02 -5.78
C LYS A 481 -7.52 24.20 -4.91
N TYR A 482 -6.22 24.52 -4.95
CA TYR A 482 -5.59 25.64 -4.24
C TYR A 482 -5.41 26.89 -5.13
N LYS A 483 -6.28 27.04 -6.14
CA LYS A 483 -6.23 28.18 -7.08
C LYS A 483 -6.29 29.55 -6.40
N THR A 484 -7.09 29.68 -5.35
CA THR A 484 -7.19 30.92 -4.58
C THR A 484 -6.17 30.85 -3.45
N PRO A 485 -5.16 31.74 -3.40
CA PRO A 485 -4.24 31.79 -2.28
C PRO A 485 -5.02 32.15 -1.00
N THR A 486 -4.65 31.51 0.11
CA THR A 486 -5.23 31.76 1.43
C THR A 486 -4.16 32.24 2.40
N TYR A 487 -4.56 32.64 3.60
CA TYR A 487 -3.69 33.08 4.67
C TYR A 487 -4.23 32.62 6.02
N TYR A 488 -3.34 32.19 6.91
CA TYR A 488 -3.73 31.52 8.15
C TYR A 488 -4.69 32.38 9.00
N MET A 489 -4.48 33.69 9.11
CA MET A 489 -5.38 34.58 9.87
C MET A 489 -6.80 34.65 9.29
N ASP A 490 -6.93 34.61 7.96
CA ASP A 490 -8.24 34.65 7.30
C ASP A 490 -9.02 33.36 7.62
N GLU A 491 -8.35 32.21 7.61
CA GLU A 491 -8.95 30.92 7.95
C GLU A 491 -9.25 30.82 9.45
N LEU A 492 -8.39 31.34 10.33
CA LEU A 492 -8.66 31.41 11.77
C LEU A 492 -9.88 32.26 12.10
N GLN A 493 -10.12 33.37 11.38
CA GLN A 493 -11.31 34.18 11.58
C GLN A 493 -12.58 33.39 11.27
N LYS A 494 -12.57 32.54 10.23
CA LYS A 494 -13.70 31.68 9.87
C LYS A 494 -13.94 30.60 10.93
N LEU A 495 -12.88 29.95 11.42
CA LEU A 495 -12.98 28.96 12.51
C LEU A 495 -13.49 29.59 13.81
N LYS A 496 -12.98 30.79 14.16
CA LYS A 496 -13.44 31.56 15.32
C LYS A 496 -14.92 31.91 15.22
N ALA A 497 -15.41 32.33 14.06
CA ALA A 497 -16.82 32.66 13.85
C ALA A 497 -17.75 31.45 14.13
N LYS A 498 -17.22 30.23 13.98
CA LYS A 498 -17.92 28.97 14.29
C LYS A 498 -17.61 28.43 15.70
N SER A 499 -16.88 29.18 16.52
CA SER A 499 -16.44 28.75 17.85
C SER A 499 -15.62 27.45 17.86
N ILE A 500 -14.83 27.23 16.79
CA ILE A 500 -13.95 26.06 16.67
C ILE A 500 -12.55 26.45 17.17
N PRO A 501 -12.07 25.89 18.30
CA PRO A 501 -10.74 26.15 18.81
C PRO A 501 -9.67 25.44 17.98
N VAL A 502 -8.53 26.12 17.79
CA VAL A 502 -7.31 25.56 17.21
C VAL A 502 -6.27 25.44 18.31
N HIS A 503 -6.07 24.24 18.80
CA HIS A 503 -4.99 23.91 19.73
C HIS A 503 -3.67 23.75 18.96
N THR A 504 -2.56 24.18 19.52
CA THR A 504 -1.26 24.19 18.85
C THR A 504 -0.20 23.50 19.72
N LEU A 505 0.58 22.62 19.09
CA LEU A 505 1.72 21.92 19.68
C LEU A 505 2.96 22.24 18.85
N TYR A 506 3.87 23.07 19.38
CA TYR A 506 5.09 23.46 18.67
C TYR A 506 6.29 22.64 19.13
N LEU A 507 7.14 22.23 18.19
CA LEU A 507 8.37 21.46 18.49
C LEU A 507 9.60 22.38 18.66
N ALA A 508 9.76 23.37 17.79
CA ALA A 508 10.88 24.31 17.85
C ALA A 508 10.48 25.69 18.38
N ALA A 509 11.43 26.37 19.03
CA ALA A 509 11.21 27.67 19.64
C ALA A 509 10.80 28.78 18.63
N GLY A 510 11.24 28.68 17.37
CA GLY A 510 10.91 29.67 16.35
C GLY A 510 9.44 29.64 15.92
N ALA A 511 8.75 28.50 16.02
CA ALA A 511 7.30 28.41 15.79
C ALA A 511 6.45 28.91 16.97
N ALA A 512 7.03 28.97 18.18
CA ALA A 512 6.30 29.17 19.43
C ALA A 512 5.40 30.42 19.43
N LYS A 513 5.92 31.56 18.94
CA LYS A 513 5.15 32.81 18.90
C LYS A 513 3.96 32.71 17.94
N ASN A 514 4.19 32.23 16.73
CA ASN A 514 3.13 32.07 15.74
C ASN A 514 2.06 31.05 16.20
N PHE A 515 2.47 29.95 16.82
CA PHE A 515 1.57 28.93 17.35
C PHE A 515 0.76 29.43 18.55
N GLN A 516 1.36 30.26 19.41
CA GLN A 516 0.64 30.94 20.49
C GLN A 516 -0.41 31.89 19.92
N ASP A 517 -0.04 32.71 18.93
CA ASP A 517 -0.96 33.64 18.27
C ASP A 517 -2.14 32.89 17.63
N ILE A 518 -1.90 31.76 16.95
CA ILE A 518 -2.93 30.90 16.35
C ILE A 518 -3.92 30.40 17.41
N ALA A 519 -3.41 29.87 18.54
CA ALA A 519 -4.25 29.34 19.61
C ALA A 519 -5.07 30.44 20.27
N ASP A 520 -4.45 31.57 20.63
CA ASP A 520 -5.12 32.66 21.34
C ASP A 520 -6.26 33.26 20.51
N LYS A 521 -6.12 33.34 19.19
CA LYS A 521 -7.18 33.86 18.31
C LYS A 521 -8.45 33.04 18.34
N THR A 522 -8.34 31.74 18.57
CA THR A 522 -9.46 30.78 18.53
C THR A 522 -9.82 30.22 19.91
N SER A 523 -9.24 30.76 20.99
CA SER A 523 -9.38 30.23 22.36
C SER A 523 -8.90 28.78 22.51
N GLY A 524 -7.91 28.40 21.70
CA GLY A 524 -7.21 27.13 21.79
C GLY A 524 -6.15 27.12 22.89
N LEU A 525 -5.41 26.01 22.97
CA LEU A 525 -4.30 25.83 23.91
C LEU A 525 -3.01 25.70 23.12
N CYS A 526 -1.97 26.42 23.54
CA CYS A 526 -0.63 26.29 22.98
C CYS A 526 0.30 25.59 23.98
N LYS A 527 1.04 24.57 23.53
CA LYS A 527 2.02 23.85 24.35
C LYS A 527 3.25 23.47 23.53
N LYS A 528 4.41 23.41 24.20
CA LYS A 528 5.63 22.82 23.62
C LYS A 528 5.49 21.30 23.62
N LEU A 529 5.85 20.67 22.51
CA LEU A 529 5.96 19.22 22.38
C LEU A 529 7.42 18.86 22.15
N ASP A 530 8.00 18.08 23.06
CA ASP A 530 9.34 17.51 22.87
C ASP A 530 9.22 16.05 22.43
N ILE A 531 9.19 15.80 21.12
CA ILE A 531 8.96 14.46 20.58
C ILE A 531 10.17 13.52 20.74
N HIS A 532 11.36 14.07 21.04
CA HIS A 532 12.59 13.29 21.22
C HIS A 532 12.74 12.78 22.67
N SER A 533 11.90 13.29 23.57
CA SER A 533 11.80 12.84 24.95
C SER A 533 10.85 11.63 25.07
N PRO A 534 11.16 10.62 25.90
CA PRO A 534 10.23 9.54 26.26
C PRO A 534 8.89 10.04 26.81
N GLN A 535 8.86 11.24 27.38
CA GLN A 535 7.68 11.90 27.91
C GLN A 535 6.84 12.59 26.82
N GLY A 536 7.42 12.90 25.65
CA GLY A 536 6.76 13.60 24.55
C GLY A 536 5.58 12.84 23.95
N ALA A 537 5.78 11.56 23.64
CA ALA A 537 4.72 10.71 23.11
C ALA A 537 3.57 10.50 24.12
N ALA A 538 3.91 10.39 25.41
CA ALA A 538 2.92 10.32 26.49
C ALA A 538 2.13 11.65 26.58
N PHE A 539 2.83 12.78 26.59
CA PHE A 539 2.19 14.10 26.60
C PHE A 539 1.27 14.32 25.40
N LEU A 540 1.71 13.96 24.19
CA LEU A 540 0.88 14.04 22.98
C LEU A 540 -0.38 13.17 23.12
N THR A 541 -0.21 11.94 23.63
CA THR A 541 -1.32 11.01 23.88
C THR A 541 -2.32 11.60 24.86
N ASP A 542 -1.84 12.09 26.01
CA ASP A 542 -2.67 12.67 27.06
C ASP A 542 -3.39 13.92 26.54
N PHE A 543 -2.67 14.82 25.87
CA PHE A 543 -3.23 16.07 25.35
C PHE A 543 -4.36 15.80 24.34
N VAL A 544 -4.13 14.93 23.37
CA VAL A 544 -5.15 14.61 22.35
C VAL A 544 -6.34 13.92 23.01
N THR A 545 -6.10 12.94 23.89
CA THR A 545 -7.16 12.16 24.55
C THR A 545 -8.03 13.04 25.45
N GLU A 546 -7.42 13.90 26.27
CA GLU A 546 -8.16 14.83 27.13
C GLU A 546 -9.03 15.79 26.34
N ASN A 547 -8.52 16.33 25.23
CA ASN A 547 -9.30 17.27 24.40
C ASN A 547 -10.43 16.58 23.63
N ILE A 548 -10.28 15.31 23.23
CA ILE A 548 -11.40 14.50 22.73
C ILE A 548 -12.44 14.35 23.83
N LEU A 549 -12.05 13.89 25.02
CA LEU A 549 -12.98 13.65 26.12
C LEU A 549 -13.74 14.91 26.53
N LYS A 550 -13.09 16.08 26.55
CA LYS A 550 -13.75 17.37 26.84
C LYS A 550 -14.85 17.72 25.84
N LYS A 551 -14.66 17.36 24.56
CA LYS A 551 -15.66 17.65 23.52
C LYS A 551 -16.72 16.57 23.40
N THR A 552 -16.37 15.31 23.68
CA THR A 552 -17.28 14.18 23.55
C THR A 552 -18.19 14.00 24.76
N ALA A 553 -17.68 14.26 25.97
CA ALA A 553 -18.44 14.02 27.21
C ALA A 553 -19.31 15.21 27.64
N ASP A 554 -19.21 16.35 26.95
CA ASP A 554 -19.99 17.57 27.17
C ASP A 554 -20.12 17.93 28.66
N ASP A 555 -21.31 17.78 29.26
CA ASP A 555 -21.59 18.02 30.69
C ASP A 555 -20.72 17.18 31.67
N GLN A 556 -20.17 16.05 31.21
CA GLN A 556 -19.30 15.17 32.00
C GLN A 556 -17.80 15.35 31.64
N ALA A 557 -17.43 16.39 30.90
CA ALA A 557 -16.05 16.65 30.46
C ALA A 557 -15.03 16.58 31.60
N ASP A 558 -15.27 17.28 32.71
CA ASP A 558 -14.34 17.32 33.85
C ASP A 558 -14.21 15.95 34.54
N ALA A 559 -15.32 15.21 34.66
CA ALA A 559 -15.32 13.86 35.23
C ALA A 559 -14.57 12.88 34.32
N ALA A 560 -14.75 12.98 33.00
CA ALA A 560 -14.06 12.15 32.02
C ALA A 560 -12.54 12.38 32.04
N VAL A 561 -12.11 13.64 32.05
CA VAL A 561 -10.69 13.99 32.13
C VAL A 561 -10.09 13.55 33.47
N ALA A 562 -10.79 13.73 34.59
CA ALA A 562 -10.33 13.28 35.89
C ALA A 562 -10.18 11.75 35.96
N LEU A 563 -11.13 11.01 35.39
CA LEU A 563 -11.09 9.55 35.31
C LEU A 563 -9.92 9.06 34.43
N TYR A 564 -9.70 9.72 33.29
CA TYR A 564 -8.55 9.46 32.43
C TYR A 564 -7.24 9.65 33.18
N ARG A 565 -7.05 10.82 33.80
CA ARG A 565 -5.84 11.14 34.57
C ARG A 565 -5.61 10.15 35.71
N LYS A 566 -6.66 9.78 36.46
CA LYS A 566 -6.55 8.79 37.55
C LYS A 566 -6.00 7.44 37.08
N LYS A 567 -6.30 7.05 35.84
CA LYS A 567 -5.92 5.74 35.27
C LYS A 567 -4.60 5.76 34.54
N TYR A 568 -4.31 6.84 33.83
CA TYR A 568 -3.24 6.89 32.84
C TYR A 568 -2.16 7.93 33.18
N ALA A 569 -2.48 8.96 33.96
CA ALA A 569 -1.47 9.92 34.37
C ALA A 569 -0.54 9.28 35.42
N LYS A 570 0.69 8.97 35.01
CA LYS A 570 1.81 9.04 35.94
C LYS A 570 1.99 10.53 36.24
N SER A 571 1.86 10.92 37.49
CA SER A 571 1.98 12.30 37.98
C SER A 571 3.13 13.07 37.32
N PHE A 572 2.81 14.01 36.42
CA PHE A 572 3.75 14.98 35.88
C PHE A 572 3.61 16.27 36.71
N THR A 573 4.45 16.41 37.74
CA THR A 573 4.68 17.70 38.39
C THR A 573 5.85 18.39 37.69
N GLY A 574 5.53 19.53 37.05
CA GLY A 574 6.40 20.70 36.87
C GLY A 574 7.69 20.51 36.10
#